data_AF-A0A6N9UC18-F1
#
_entry.id   AF-A0A6N9UC18-F1
#
_cell.length_a   1.000
_cell.length_b   1.000
_cell.length_c   1.000
_cell.angle_alpha   90.00
_cell.angle_beta   90.00
_cell.angle_gamma   90.00
#
_symmetry.space_group_name_H-M   'P 1'
#
loop_
_entity.id
_entity.type
_entity.pdbx_description
1 polymer ?
#
loop_
_entity_poly.entity_id
_entity_poly.type
_entity_poly.pdbx_seq_one_letter_code
_entity_poly.pdbx_strand_id
1 'polypeptide(L)'
;MFELNRRTAPSPELVEQSFVQDIETFVAGTVAPSSAADTPASLLEAAFALTAGRTDWLRWGLSGMPMTGEQIAAHAEAAITVLRTAGWNPSSLANRGIGAALRHAETADTTQRFSSDTNMALDDIFALLIRALTGAPFASCRIWDGHPARRVEEVFGLLAAAAAFARTYGDPAPAA
;
A
#
# COMPACT_ATOMS: atom_id res chain seq x y z
N MET A 1 -5.30 -24.51 42.80
CA MET A 1 -5.16 -24.99 41.41
C MET A 1 -5.95 -24.05 40.51
N PHE A 2 -5.38 -23.70 39.35
CA PHE A 2 -5.81 -22.72 38.33
C PHE A 2 -5.30 -21.27 38.50
N GLU A 3 -4.07 -21.04 38.04
CA GLU A 3 -3.62 -19.72 37.58
C GLU A 3 -4.16 -19.48 36.16
N LEU A 4 -4.91 -18.40 35.98
CA LEU A 4 -5.37 -17.91 34.69
C LEU A 4 -4.20 -17.24 33.96
N ASN A 5 -3.65 -17.97 33.01
CA ASN A 5 -2.61 -17.54 32.09
C ASN A 5 -3.13 -16.37 31.24
N ARG A 6 -2.86 -15.12 31.67
CA ARG A 6 -3.10 -13.92 30.86
C ARG A 6 -2.14 -13.96 29.67
N ARG A 7 -2.61 -14.46 28.53
CA ARG A 7 -1.94 -14.24 27.24
C ARG A 7 -2.05 -12.76 26.92
N THR A 8 -0.94 -12.04 27.09
CA THR A 8 -0.75 -10.70 26.56
C THR A 8 -0.98 -10.76 25.05
N ALA A 9 -1.91 -9.94 24.54
CA ALA A 9 -2.08 -9.79 23.09
C ALA A 9 -0.78 -9.21 22.51
N PRO A 10 -0.30 -9.72 21.35
CA PRO A 10 0.88 -9.16 20.71
C PRO A 10 0.65 -7.69 20.35
N SER A 11 1.67 -6.85 20.53
CA SER A 11 1.62 -5.43 20.17
C SER A 11 1.33 -5.28 18.67
N PRO A 12 0.54 -4.26 18.27
CA PRO A 12 0.17 -4.04 16.87
C PRO A 12 1.38 -3.88 15.94
N GLU A 13 2.47 -3.28 16.39
CA GLU A 13 3.72 -3.15 15.63
C GLU A 13 4.37 -4.50 15.28
N LEU A 14 4.28 -5.51 16.17
CA LEU A 14 4.79 -6.86 15.90
C LEU A 14 3.89 -7.60 14.90
N VAL A 15 2.60 -7.29 14.88
CA VAL A 15 1.65 -7.86 13.91
C VAL A 15 1.90 -7.28 12.52
N GLU A 16 2.15 -5.98 12.43
CA GLU A 16 2.52 -5.31 11.18
C GLU A 16 3.86 -5.81 10.63
N GLN A 17 4.88 -5.94 11.49
CA GLN A 17 6.19 -6.46 11.10
C GLN A 17 6.14 -7.93 10.63
N SER A 18 5.37 -8.77 11.33
CA SER A 18 5.15 -10.16 10.92
C SER A 18 4.46 -10.25 9.56
N PHE A 19 3.50 -9.38 9.29
CA PHE A 19 2.75 -9.37 8.02
C PHE A 19 3.62 -8.92 6.84
N VAL A 20 4.50 -7.94 7.05
CA VAL A 20 5.49 -7.51 6.04
C VAL A 20 6.46 -8.66 5.72
N GLN A 21 6.95 -9.37 6.74
CA GLN A 21 7.87 -10.50 6.56
C GLN A 21 7.23 -11.71 5.86
N ASP A 22 5.94 -11.93 6.09
CA ASP A 22 5.17 -12.99 5.40
C ASP A 22 4.96 -12.67 3.91
N ILE A 23 4.78 -11.39 3.55
CA ILE A 23 4.70 -10.95 2.14
C ILE A 23 6.04 -11.17 1.43
N GLU A 24 7.15 -10.80 2.07
CA GLU A 24 8.50 -11.01 1.52
C GLU A 24 8.79 -12.50 1.29
N THR A 25 8.40 -13.35 2.25
CA THR A 25 8.56 -14.82 2.15
C THR A 25 7.67 -15.42 1.06
N PHE A 26 6.44 -14.91 0.90
CA PHE A 26 5.50 -15.39 -0.12
C PHE A 26 5.92 -15.00 -1.54
N VAL A 27 6.49 -13.80 -1.72
CA VAL A 27 6.95 -13.30 -3.03
C VAL A 27 8.22 -14.03 -3.49
N ALA A 28 9.11 -14.40 -2.56
CA ALA A 28 10.31 -15.18 -2.85
C ALA A 28 10.01 -16.54 -3.53
N GLY A 29 8.78 -17.06 -3.41
CA GLY A 29 8.33 -18.28 -4.09
C GLY A 29 7.99 -18.12 -5.59
N THR A 30 7.98 -16.89 -6.13
CA THR A 30 7.45 -16.61 -7.48
C THR A 30 8.41 -15.87 -8.41
N VAL A 31 9.60 -15.49 -7.94
CA VAL A 31 10.61 -14.74 -8.72
C VAL A 31 11.97 -15.42 -8.60
N ALA A 32 12.62 -15.70 -9.74
CA ALA A 32 13.98 -16.22 -9.76
C ALA A 32 14.95 -15.21 -9.12
N PRO A 33 15.94 -15.66 -8.32
CA PRO A 33 16.85 -14.75 -7.64
C PRO A 33 17.71 -14.01 -8.66
N SER A 34 17.66 -12.66 -8.64
CA SER A 34 18.58 -11.81 -9.37
C SER A 34 19.72 -11.34 -8.46
N SER A 35 20.92 -11.28 -9.06
CA SER A 35 22.25 -11.16 -8.47
C SER A 35 22.47 -10.02 -7.48
N ALA A 36 23.30 -10.31 -6.46
CA ALA A 36 23.74 -9.42 -5.39
C ALA A 36 24.71 -8.32 -5.86
N ALA A 37 24.25 -7.07 -5.78
CA ALA A 37 25.00 -5.87 -5.41
C ALA A 37 23.94 -4.77 -5.15
N ASP A 38 23.97 -4.17 -3.95
CA ASP A 38 22.96 -3.23 -3.42
C ASP A 38 21.54 -3.79 -3.28
N THR A 39 21.36 -4.79 -2.41
CA THR A 39 20.01 -5.24 -2.02
C THR A 39 19.41 -4.24 -1.03
N PRO A 40 18.31 -3.51 -1.36
CA PRO A 40 17.58 -2.70 -0.40
C PRO A 40 17.11 -3.56 0.78
N ALA A 41 17.13 -3.03 2.01
CA ALA A 41 16.87 -3.80 3.22
C ALA A 41 15.38 -4.17 3.38
N SER A 42 14.48 -3.54 2.61
CA SER A 42 13.06 -3.86 2.53
C SER A 42 12.45 -3.47 1.17
N LEU A 43 11.25 -4.00 0.86
CA LEU A 43 10.47 -3.57 -0.31
C LEU A 43 10.21 -2.06 -0.34
N LEU A 44 9.99 -1.43 0.82
CA LEU A 44 9.71 0.00 0.90
C LEU A 44 10.91 0.84 0.49
N GLU A 45 12.11 0.47 0.94
CA GLU A 45 13.36 1.11 0.54
C GLU A 45 13.63 0.92 -0.96
N ALA A 46 13.39 -0.29 -1.47
CA ALA A 46 13.51 -0.60 -2.89
C ALA A 46 12.61 0.30 -3.74
N ALA A 47 11.35 0.45 -3.33
CA ALA A 47 10.39 1.32 -4.00
C ALA A 47 10.77 2.80 -3.87
N PHE A 48 11.28 3.22 -2.70
CA PHE A 48 11.66 4.61 -2.47
C PHE A 48 12.88 5.02 -3.31
N ALA A 49 13.85 4.12 -3.49
CA ALA A 49 15.01 4.35 -4.37
C ALA A 49 14.58 4.64 -5.82
N LEU A 50 13.47 4.08 -6.28
CA LEU A 50 12.93 4.30 -7.63
C LEU A 50 12.34 5.70 -7.85
N THR A 51 12.19 6.52 -6.80
CA THR A 51 11.74 7.92 -6.92
C THR A 51 12.78 8.82 -7.57
N ALA A 52 14.05 8.39 -7.59
CA ALA A 52 15.20 9.18 -8.04
C ALA A 52 15.27 10.57 -7.38
N GLY A 53 14.89 10.66 -6.10
CA GLY A 53 14.92 11.88 -5.30
C GLY A 53 13.76 12.85 -5.53
N ARG A 54 12.81 12.53 -6.41
CA ARG A 54 11.60 13.34 -6.60
C ARG A 54 10.51 12.86 -5.67
N THR A 55 10.28 13.58 -4.58
CA THR A 55 9.31 13.23 -3.52
C THR A 55 8.28 14.31 -3.25
N ASP A 56 8.29 15.42 -4.00
CA ASP A 56 7.33 16.53 -3.78
C ASP A 56 5.87 16.09 -3.94
N TRP A 57 5.63 15.08 -4.79
CA TRP A 57 4.33 14.46 -5.00
C TRP A 57 3.82 13.65 -3.79
N LEU A 58 4.61 13.49 -2.72
CA LEU A 58 4.13 12.98 -1.43
C LEU A 58 3.62 14.09 -0.50
N ARG A 59 3.89 15.36 -0.85
CA ARG A 59 3.59 16.55 -0.03
C ARG A 59 2.58 17.47 -0.70
N TRP A 60 2.56 17.47 -2.03
CA TRP A 60 1.70 18.32 -2.84
C TRP A 60 0.93 17.48 -3.84
N GLY A 61 -0.40 17.56 -3.76
CA GLY A 61 -1.29 17.00 -4.75
C GLY A 61 -1.15 17.72 -6.10
N LEU A 62 -1.64 17.10 -7.17
CA LEU A 62 -1.67 17.76 -8.49
C LEU A 62 -2.62 18.97 -8.52
N SER A 63 -3.57 19.06 -7.59
CA SER A 63 -4.38 20.25 -7.37
C SER A 63 -3.59 21.45 -6.81
N GLY A 64 -2.36 21.24 -6.33
CA GLY A 64 -1.58 22.22 -5.60
C GLY A 64 -1.92 22.30 -4.11
N MET A 65 -2.81 21.45 -3.61
CA MET A 65 -3.13 21.36 -2.18
C MET A 65 -2.07 20.53 -1.44
N PRO A 66 -1.70 20.92 -0.20
CA PRO A 66 -0.80 20.12 0.61
C PRO A 66 -1.50 18.84 1.07
N MET A 67 -0.72 17.78 1.22
CA MET A 67 -1.16 16.51 1.76
C MET A 67 -0.08 15.89 2.65
N THR A 68 -0.50 15.01 3.55
CA THR A 68 0.39 14.33 4.49
C THR A 68 0.49 12.84 4.17
N GLY A 69 1.59 12.22 4.60
CA GLY A 69 1.76 10.77 4.54
C GLY A 69 0.63 10.02 5.23
N GLU A 70 0.12 10.55 6.36
CA GLU A 70 -1.00 9.94 7.08
C GLU A 70 -2.32 10.03 6.31
N GLN A 71 -2.59 11.13 5.58
CA GLN A 71 -3.78 11.22 4.72
C GLN A 71 -3.75 10.19 3.59
N ILE A 72 -2.59 10.03 2.95
CA ILE A 72 -2.39 9.04 1.89
C ILE A 72 -2.54 7.61 2.46
N ALA A 73 -1.93 7.34 3.61
CA ALA A 73 -2.02 6.03 4.28
C ALA A 73 -3.45 5.67 4.70
N ALA A 74 -4.15 6.60 5.33
CA ALA A 74 -5.54 6.42 5.75
C ALA A 74 -6.47 6.15 4.55
N HIS A 75 -6.18 6.70 3.37
CA HIS A 75 -6.96 6.42 2.16
C HIS A 75 -6.74 4.97 1.69
N ALA A 76 -5.50 4.46 1.71
CA ALA A 76 -5.22 3.05 1.40
C ALA A 76 -5.91 2.09 2.38
N GLU A 77 -5.90 2.41 3.68
CA GLU A 77 -6.57 1.61 4.72
C GLU A 77 -8.10 1.63 4.58
N ALA A 78 -8.67 2.78 4.18
CA ALA A 78 -10.09 2.87 3.87
C ALA A 78 -10.44 1.97 2.66
N ALA A 79 -9.61 1.93 1.62
CA ALA A 79 -9.79 1.01 0.50
C ALA A 79 -9.68 -0.47 0.90
N ILE A 80 -8.79 -0.84 1.82
CA ILE A 80 -8.75 -2.19 2.41
C ILE A 80 -10.11 -2.52 3.04
N THR A 81 -10.67 -1.59 3.83
CA THR A 81 -11.97 -1.77 4.49
C THR A 81 -13.11 -1.95 3.48
N VAL A 82 -13.11 -1.17 2.41
CA VAL A 82 -14.07 -1.31 1.30
C VAL A 82 -13.97 -2.70 0.66
N LEU A 83 -12.76 -3.15 0.31
CA LEU A 83 -12.55 -4.44 -0.34
C LEU A 83 -12.85 -5.63 0.57
N ARG A 84 -12.57 -5.54 1.88
CA ARG A 84 -12.97 -6.56 2.86
C ARG A 84 -14.49 -6.72 2.94
N THR A 85 -15.22 -5.61 2.80
CA THR A 85 -16.69 -5.60 2.89
C THR A 85 -17.33 -6.06 1.58
N ALA A 86 -16.88 -5.53 0.45
CA ALA A 86 -17.46 -5.79 -0.86
C ALA A 86 -16.94 -7.09 -1.52
N GLY A 87 -15.80 -7.61 -1.05
CA GLY A 87 -15.04 -8.68 -1.68
C GLY A 87 -14.27 -8.18 -2.90
N TRP A 88 -12.96 -8.38 -2.92
CA TRP A 88 -12.14 -8.09 -4.10
C TRP A 88 -12.49 -9.00 -5.28
N ASN A 89 -12.44 -8.44 -6.50
CA ASN A 89 -12.61 -9.20 -7.74
C ASN A 89 -11.71 -8.59 -8.84
N PRO A 90 -10.83 -9.39 -9.49
CA PRO A 90 -9.92 -8.90 -10.54
C PRO A 90 -10.65 -8.51 -11.82
N SER A 91 -11.91 -8.88 -12.00
CA SER A 91 -12.70 -8.49 -13.16
C SER A 91 -12.97 -6.99 -13.16
N SER A 92 -12.53 -6.31 -14.23
CA SER A 92 -12.83 -4.90 -14.46
C SER A 92 -14.33 -4.60 -14.50
N LEU A 93 -15.15 -5.59 -14.87
CA LEU A 93 -16.62 -5.50 -14.89
C LEU A 93 -17.22 -5.51 -13.48
N ALA A 94 -16.54 -6.12 -12.51
CA ALA A 94 -17.05 -6.21 -11.15
C ALA A 94 -16.93 -4.87 -10.39
N ASN A 95 -16.07 -3.96 -10.85
CA ASN A 95 -15.75 -2.69 -10.18
C ASN A 95 -15.36 -2.89 -8.69
N ARG A 96 -14.58 -3.94 -8.43
CA ARG A 96 -14.08 -4.33 -7.09
C ARG A 96 -12.57 -4.55 -7.06
N GLY A 97 -11.84 -3.76 -7.84
CA GLY A 97 -10.38 -3.62 -7.79
C GLY A 97 -9.93 -2.46 -6.89
N ILE A 98 -8.62 -2.24 -6.79
CA ILE A 98 -8.00 -1.23 -5.92
C ILE A 98 -8.51 0.17 -6.26
N GLY A 99 -8.46 0.57 -7.54
CA GLY A 99 -8.89 1.92 -7.95
C GLY A 99 -10.37 2.20 -7.70
N ALA A 100 -11.23 1.17 -7.79
CA ALA A 100 -12.64 1.29 -7.46
C ALA A 100 -12.86 1.46 -5.95
N ALA A 101 -12.08 0.74 -5.14
CA ALA A 101 -12.13 0.83 -3.69
C ALA A 101 -11.66 2.20 -3.18
N LEU A 102 -10.59 2.75 -3.75
CA LEU A 102 -10.11 4.11 -3.44
C LEU A 102 -11.19 5.15 -3.76
N ARG A 103 -11.75 5.12 -4.98
CA ARG A 103 -12.82 6.06 -5.35
C ARG A 103 -14.04 5.93 -4.45
N HIS A 104 -14.38 4.71 -4.04
CA HIS A 104 -15.48 4.49 -3.11
C HIS A 104 -15.17 5.07 -1.72
N ALA A 105 -13.96 4.86 -1.20
CA ALA A 105 -13.51 5.43 0.06
C ALA A 105 -13.55 6.96 0.03
N GLU A 106 -13.06 7.59 -1.04
CA GLU A 106 -13.15 9.03 -1.27
C GLU A 106 -14.61 9.52 -1.26
N THR A 107 -15.50 8.83 -1.99
CA THR A 107 -16.93 9.22 -2.06
C THR A 107 -17.65 9.05 -0.72
N ALA A 108 -17.27 8.04 0.06
CA ALA A 108 -17.87 7.74 1.36
C ALA A 108 -17.30 8.60 2.50
N ASP A 109 -16.19 9.33 2.28
CA ASP A 109 -15.52 10.11 3.31
C ASP A 109 -16.20 11.47 3.53
N THR A 110 -17.15 11.50 4.46
CA THR A 110 -17.86 12.73 4.85
C THR A 110 -16.97 13.78 5.49
N THR A 111 -15.75 13.42 5.90
CA THR A 111 -14.79 14.33 6.53
C THR A 111 -13.81 14.97 5.54
N GLN A 112 -13.90 14.64 4.24
CA GLN A 112 -13.08 15.20 3.17
C GLN A 112 -11.56 15.10 3.44
N ARG A 113 -11.12 14.03 4.13
CA ARG A 113 -9.72 13.67 4.32
C ARG A 113 -9.11 13.12 3.04
N PHE A 114 -9.92 12.46 2.21
CA PHE A 114 -9.48 11.85 0.95
C PHE A 114 -9.90 12.69 -0.24
N SER A 115 -9.07 12.66 -1.28
CA SER A 115 -9.30 13.37 -2.53
C SER A 115 -8.63 12.66 -3.70
N SER A 116 -8.92 13.15 -4.90
CA SER A 116 -8.21 12.73 -6.12
C SER A 116 -6.69 12.91 -6.02
N ASP A 117 -6.17 13.84 -5.22
CA ASP A 117 -4.73 13.98 -4.98
C ASP A 117 -4.15 12.78 -4.24
N THR A 118 -4.79 12.38 -3.13
CA THR A 118 -4.37 11.19 -2.38
C THR A 118 -4.51 9.90 -3.21
N ASN A 119 -5.50 9.84 -4.10
CA ASN A 119 -5.70 8.73 -5.03
C ASN A 119 -4.53 8.63 -6.03
N MET A 120 -4.14 9.77 -6.62
CA MET A 120 -3.00 9.83 -7.53
C MET A 120 -1.67 9.53 -6.85
N ALA A 121 -1.44 10.04 -5.64
CA ALA A 121 -0.26 9.69 -4.86
C ALA A 121 -0.20 8.18 -4.60
N LEU A 122 -1.33 7.54 -4.29
CA LEU A 122 -1.38 6.08 -4.13
C LEU A 122 -1.10 5.32 -5.44
N ASP A 123 -1.62 5.78 -6.57
CA ASP A 123 -1.31 5.19 -7.88
C ASP A 123 0.21 5.21 -8.17
N ASP A 124 0.88 6.32 -7.87
CA ASP A 124 2.34 6.43 -8.00
C ASP A 124 3.07 5.51 -7.01
N ILE A 125 2.65 5.45 -5.74
CA ILE A 125 3.22 4.52 -4.74
C ILE A 125 3.07 3.06 -5.20
N PHE A 126 1.90 2.66 -5.67
CA PHE A 126 1.68 1.29 -6.15
C PHE A 126 2.57 0.97 -7.35
N ALA A 127 2.73 1.90 -8.29
CA ALA A 127 3.63 1.70 -9.42
C ALA A 127 5.07 1.48 -8.94
N LEU A 128 5.55 2.23 -7.95
CA LEU A 128 6.88 2.04 -7.36
C LEU A 128 7.01 0.69 -6.64
N LEU A 129 6.04 0.34 -5.79
CA LEU A 129 6.02 -0.93 -5.07
C LEU A 129 6.00 -2.13 -6.02
N ILE A 130 5.15 -2.11 -7.06
CA ILE A 130 5.09 -3.19 -8.05
C ILE A 130 6.41 -3.29 -8.82
N ARG A 131 7.01 -2.16 -9.25
CA ARG A 131 8.31 -2.17 -9.93
C ARG A 131 9.41 -2.75 -9.05
N ALA A 132 9.45 -2.37 -7.77
CA ALA A 132 10.38 -2.93 -6.81
C ALA A 132 10.15 -4.43 -6.59
N LEU A 133 8.89 -4.86 -6.52
CA LEU A 133 8.50 -6.26 -6.32
C LEU A 133 8.87 -7.16 -7.50
N THR A 134 8.69 -6.68 -8.73
CA THR A 134 8.81 -7.52 -9.93
C THR A 134 10.08 -7.25 -10.74
N GLY A 135 10.85 -6.22 -10.42
CA GLY A 135 11.97 -5.73 -11.24
C GLY A 135 11.54 -5.15 -12.59
N ALA A 136 10.25 -4.85 -12.78
CA ALA A 136 9.76 -4.31 -14.05
C ALA A 136 10.17 -2.83 -14.20
N PRO A 137 10.50 -2.36 -15.41
CA PRO A 137 10.87 -0.96 -15.63
C PRO A 137 9.68 -0.02 -15.42
N PHE A 138 8.46 -0.50 -15.68
CA PHE A 138 7.20 0.22 -15.55
C PHE A 138 6.14 -0.70 -14.95
N ALA A 139 5.20 -0.12 -14.20
CA ALA A 139 4.04 -0.83 -13.67
C ALA A 139 2.82 0.08 -13.66
N SER A 140 1.64 -0.53 -13.76
CA SER A 140 0.35 0.13 -13.57
C SER A 140 -0.44 -0.70 -12.57
N CYS A 141 -0.84 -0.09 -11.45
CA CYS A 141 -1.65 -0.76 -10.43
C CYS A 141 -2.93 -1.35 -11.02
N ARG A 142 -3.61 -0.58 -11.88
CA ARG A 142 -4.88 -0.99 -12.53
C ARG A 142 -4.76 -2.18 -13.47
N ILE A 143 -3.61 -2.35 -14.11
CA ILE A 143 -3.37 -3.53 -14.97
C ILE A 143 -2.89 -4.70 -14.11
N TRP A 144 -2.12 -4.40 -13.07
CA TRP A 144 -1.60 -5.40 -12.14
C TRP A 144 -2.74 -6.05 -11.34
N ASP A 145 -3.64 -5.27 -10.73
CA ASP A 145 -4.74 -5.77 -9.89
C ASP A 145 -5.83 -6.49 -10.70
N GLY A 146 -6.01 -6.10 -11.97
CA GLY A 146 -6.92 -6.74 -12.91
C GLY A 146 -6.39 -8.02 -13.54
N HIS A 147 -5.15 -8.42 -13.26
CA HIS A 147 -4.57 -9.61 -13.86
C HIS A 147 -5.21 -10.89 -13.27
N PRO A 148 -5.68 -11.85 -14.09
CA PRO A 148 -6.47 -13.01 -13.61
C PRO A 148 -5.72 -13.94 -12.66
N ALA A 149 -4.38 -13.89 -12.66
CA ALA A 149 -3.54 -14.65 -11.73
C ALA A 149 -3.33 -13.96 -10.37
N ARG A 150 -3.86 -12.74 -10.16
CA ARG A 150 -3.72 -12.04 -8.87
C ARG A 150 -4.49 -12.75 -7.78
N ARG A 151 -4.00 -12.60 -6.55
CA ARG A 151 -4.66 -13.07 -5.34
C ARG A 151 -5.06 -11.90 -4.45
N VAL A 152 -6.09 -12.12 -3.65
CA VAL A 152 -6.62 -11.10 -2.74
C VAL A 152 -5.60 -10.69 -1.67
N GLU A 153 -4.75 -11.63 -1.24
CA GLU A 153 -3.69 -11.39 -0.26
C GLU A 153 -2.64 -10.43 -0.81
N GLU A 154 -2.27 -10.57 -2.09
CA GLU A 154 -1.31 -9.69 -2.76
C GLU A 154 -1.88 -8.26 -2.87
N VAL A 155 -3.19 -8.13 -3.13
CA VAL A 155 -3.88 -6.84 -3.20
C VAL A 155 -3.90 -6.15 -1.84
N PHE A 156 -4.22 -6.89 -0.77
CA PHE A 156 -4.18 -6.33 0.58
C PHE A 156 -2.76 -6.02 1.04
N GLY A 157 -1.79 -6.86 0.68
CA GLY A 157 -0.38 -6.61 0.95
C GLY A 157 0.12 -5.34 0.26
N LEU A 158 -0.25 -5.11 -1.00
CA LEU A 158 0.11 -3.90 -1.74
C LEU A 158 -0.50 -2.64 -1.11
N LEU A 159 -1.77 -2.69 -0.69
CA LEU A 159 -2.43 -1.57 0.00
C LEU A 159 -1.78 -1.27 1.36
N ALA A 160 -1.46 -2.30 2.14
CA ALA A 160 -0.78 -2.13 3.43
C ALA A 160 0.65 -1.58 3.25
N ALA A 161 1.39 -2.08 2.26
CA ALA A 161 2.71 -1.57 1.92
C ALA A 161 2.65 -0.11 1.45
N ALA A 162 1.61 0.30 0.71
CA ALA A 162 1.44 1.69 0.31
C ALA A 162 1.13 2.60 1.51
N ALA A 163 0.32 2.14 2.47
CA ALA A 163 0.07 2.87 3.70
C ALA A 163 1.36 3.05 4.52
N ALA A 164 2.15 1.98 4.67
CA ALA A 164 3.44 2.03 5.35
C ALA A 164 4.42 2.98 4.62
N PHE A 165 4.54 2.86 3.30
CA PHE A 165 5.37 3.74 2.47
C PHE A 165 5.02 5.22 2.68
N ALA A 166 3.73 5.55 2.62
CA ALA A 166 3.25 6.92 2.78
C ALA A 166 3.58 7.48 4.17
N ARG A 167 3.43 6.69 5.24
CA ARG A 167 3.83 7.10 6.60
C ARG A 167 5.34 7.28 6.75
N THR A 168 6.14 6.41 6.13
CA THR A 168 7.59 6.45 6.23
C THR A 168 8.21 7.63 5.50
N TYR A 169 7.68 7.98 4.31
CA TYR A 169 8.32 8.93 3.41
C TYR A 169 7.53 10.20 3.12
N GLY A 170 6.24 10.25 3.49
CA GLY A 170 5.40 11.44 3.40
C GLY A 170 5.62 12.40 4.57
N ASP A 171 5.09 13.61 4.44
CA ASP A 171 5.16 14.59 5.55
C ASP A 171 4.27 14.15 6.72
N PRO A 172 4.72 14.36 7.97
CA PRO A 172 3.92 14.01 9.14
C PRO A 172 2.65 14.85 9.19
N ALA A 173 1.60 14.31 9.80
CA ALA A 173 0.42 15.10 10.13
C ALA A 173 0.81 16.28 11.03
N PRO A 174 0.22 17.48 10.85
CA PRO A 174 0.45 18.60 11.75
C PRO A 174 0.06 18.20 13.18
N ALA A 175 0.89 18.57 14.16
CA ALA A 175 0.57 18.36 15.57
C ALA A 175 -0.75 19.07 15.92
N ALA A 176 -1.65 18.35 16.60
CA ALA A 176 -2.94 18.85 17.06
C ALA A 176 -2.82 19.88 18.19
#